data_AF-A0A2V1D3K3-F1
#
_entry.id   AF-A0A2V1D3K3-F1
#
_cell.length_a   1.000
_cell.length_b   1.000
_cell.length_c   1.000
_cell.angle_alpha   90.00
_cell.angle_beta   90.00
_cell.angle_gamma   90.00
#
_symmetry.space_group_name_H-M   'P 1'
#
loop_
_entity.id
_entity.type
_entity.pdbx_description
1 polymer ?
#
loop_
_entity_poly.entity_id
_entity_poly.type
_entity_poly.pdbx_seq_one_letter_code
_entity_poly.pdbx_strand_id
1 'polypeptide(L)'
;MNASASMRSAYVRQSLAVLHPVRKPLPNIPRTARPGDSDKLRDFKALDFVEYRETCNKEKHAPGPFYDLQKADGESIDNPQSSKIEGARVRKIFTTFPYRDPIYLVALVFLIGSIDLVINACIDLLPHTVPYPTHHHLEARELEEPMTVSGTAEIEMEEPLSVPITLLIGSILFFAAGIFDTFGALNADHGTFEVDEETCGVARFKPALLGTPQFKWIPDRAKFINLTTTDVAFQAGLIVLFGGVIFMYAGIVDFPNVVDDESPLFGFVVIGPQIIHGFLFFIANAILALSGQKKWWQPKPEDPDWVSAVLNTGGGFGFMVAGFLLLSKNEVAAAVSTLCGSLMFAIGSLVRFVTFEIRRDVNVTSFLLEGIANLFTLPLITNTASTLSLLLRNPAHINPATILFARLFGGVVIGGLSTALFVGATNTSTGIGSRKVTYLMLGVGEAVLIPILAAEAAKGSRADAAITVKTALSSIAMLIPVLLWRFYVVFVRPDLFLE
;
A
#
# COMPACT_ATOMS: atom_id res chain seq x y z
N MET A 1 11.52 -0.16 -2.49
CA MET A 1 11.47 0.30 -3.90
C MET A 1 10.76 1.65 -4.02
N ASN A 2 11.28 2.59 -4.83
CA ASN A 2 10.65 3.82 -5.38
C ASN A 2 11.77 4.86 -5.65
N ALA A 3 12.46 4.71 -6.78
CA ALA A 3 13.56 5.55 -7.25
C ALA A 3 13.13 7.02 -7.42
N SER A 4 11.90 7.24 -7.88
CA SER A 4 11.34 8.58 -8.09
C SER A 4 11.28 9.39 -6.80
N ALA A 5 10.98 8.77 -5.65
CA ALA A 5 11.07 9.39 -4.33
C ALA A 5 12.49 9.79 -3.97
N SER A 6 13.45 8.88 -4.13
CA SER A 6 14.86 9.12 -3.81
C SER A 6 15.40 10.30 -4.61
N MET A 7 15.20 10.31 -5.93
CA MET A 7 15.64 11.40 -6.81
C MET A 7 14.95 12.73 -6.50
N ARG A 8 13.62 12.75 -6.36
CA ARG A 8 12.85 13.97 -6.09
C ARG A 8 13.19 14.56 -4.73
N SER A 9 13.53 13.72 -3.74
CA SER A 9 14.03 14.19 -2.44
C SER A 9 15.39 14.90 -2.56
N ALA A 10 16.27 14.46 -3.47
CA ALA A 10 17.55 15.12 -3.74
C ALA A 10 17.34 16.49 -4.41
N TYR A 11 16.45 16.58 -5.40
CA TYR A 11 16.09 17.86 -6.04
C TYR A 11 15.45 18.85 -5.07
N VAL A 12 14.52 18.41 -4.21
CA VAL A 12 13.93 19.27 -3.16
C VAL A 12 15.02 19.79 -2.22
N ARG A 13 15.95 18.95 -1.76
CA ARG A 13 17.08 19.37 -0.93
C ARG A 13 17.98 20.40 -1.62
N GLN A 14 18.23 20.25 -2.92
CA GLN A 14 18.99 21.23 -3.72
C GLN A 14 18.22 22.54 -3.91
N SER A 15 16.90 22.51 -4.11
CA SER A 15 16.08 23.71 -4.31
C SER A 15 15.97 24.61 -3.07
N LEU A 16 16.19 24.05 -1.88
CA LEU A 16 16.22 24.80 -0.62
C LEU A 16 17.55 25.55 -0.38
N ALA A 17 18.55 25.36 -1.24
CA ALA A 17 19.72 26.23 -1.28
C ALA A 17 19.30 27.61 -1.84
N VAL A 18 19.49 28.66 -1.03
CA VAL A 18 19.03 30.02 -1.33
C VAL A 18 19.48 30.47 -2.73
N LEU A 19 18.52 30.62 -3.65
CA LEU A 19 18.73 31.28 -4.94
C LEU A 19 19.09 32.74 -4.69
N HIS A 20 20.38 33.06 -4.68
CA HIS A 20 20.83 34.45 -4.68
C HIS A 20 20.41 35.13 -5.99
N PRO A 21 19.50 36.13 -5.97
CA PRO A 21 19.18 36.88 -7.17
C PRO A 21 20.40 37.72 -7.56
N VAL A 22 20.99 37.41 -8.72
CA VAL A 22 22.04 38.23 -9.31
C VAL A 22 21.46 39.61 -9.62
N ARG A 23 21.78 40.59 -8.77
CA ARG A 23 21.40 42.00 -8.97
C ARG A 23 22.09 42.55 -10.23
N LYS A 24 21.44 42.38 -11.38
CA LYS A 24 21.69 43.26 -12.54
C LYS A 24 21.17 44.66 -12.19
N PRO A 25 21.97 45.73 -12.35
CA PRO A 25 21.48 47.09 -12.16
C PRO A 25 20.36 47.35 -13.18
N LEU A 26 19.17 47.69 -12.68
CA LEU A 26 18.02 48.03 -13.53
C LEU A 26 18.29 49.36 -14.24
N PRO A 27 17.98 49.48 -15.55
CA PRO A 27 18.06 50.76 -16.24
C PRO A 27 17.04 51.75 -15.63
N ASN A 28 17.42 53.03 -15.60
CA ASN A 28 16.60 54.12 -15.06
C ASN A 28 15.41 54.42 -15.99
N ILE A 29 14.32 53.67 -15.83
CA ILE A 29 13.04 53.92 -16.53
C ILE A 29 12.21 54.89 -15.68
N PRO A 30 11.78 56.06 -16.21
CA PRO A 30 10.88 56.97 -15.50
C PRO A 30 9.56 56.27 -15.16
N ARG A 31 9.28 56.09 -13.87
CA ARG A 31 8.04 55.45 -13.40
C ARG A 31 6.90 56.46 -13.39
N THR A 32 6.14 56.54 -14.47
CA THR A 32 4.79 57.14 -14.42
C THR A 32 3.89 56.23 -13.59
N ALA A 33 3.19 56.80 -12.60
CA ALA A 33 2.25 56.05 -11.78
C ALA A 33 1.09 55.55 -12.67
N ARG A 34 0.90 54.23 -12.73
CA ARG A 34 -0.33 53.67 -13.32
C ARG A 34 -1.50 53.88 -12.35
N PRO A 35 -2.70 54.21 -12.84
CA PRO A 35 -3.89 54.25 -11.99
C PRO A 35 -4.13 52.88 -11.35
N GLY A 36 -4.59 52.89 -10.09
CA GLY A 36 -4.86 51.67 -9.33
C GLY A 36 -6.02 50.88 -9.92
N ASP A 37 -5.80 49.59 -10.13
CA ASP A 37 -6.80 48.64 -10.60
C ASP A 37 -7.69 48.23 -9.41
N SER A 38 -8.94 48.70 -9.40
CA SER A 38 -9.86 48.57 -8.26
C SER A 38 -10.21 47.13 -7.91
N ASP A 39 -10.17 46.21 -8.88
CA ASP A 39 -10.48 44.81 -8.63
C ASP A 39 -9.31 44.11 -7.93
N LYS A 40 -8.06 44.48 -8.26
CA LYS A 40 -6.85 43.98 -7.58
C LYS A 40 -6.63 44.54 -6.19
N LEU A 41 -7.27 45.68 -5.87
CA LEU A 41 -7.20 46.31 -4.55
C LEU A 41 -8.14 45.65 -3.52
N ARG A 42 -9.09 44.82 -3.94
CA ARG A 42 -10.03 44.13 -3.01
C ARG A 42 -9.34 43.08 -2.15
N ASP A 43 -8.42 42.32 -2.75
CA ASP A 43 -7.68 41.24 -2.08
C ASP A 43 -6.27 41.69 -1.63
N PHE A 44 -5.97 42.99 -1.70
CA PHE A 44 -4.65 43.52 -1.36
C PHE A 44 -4.43 43.55 0.17
N LYS A 45 -3.76 42.51 0.67
CA LYS A 45 -3.22 42.46 2.03
C LYS A 45 -2.03 43.43 2.13
N ALA A 46 -2.24 44.58 2.77
CA ALA A 46 -1.19 45.59 2.94
C ALA A 46 -0.06 45.04 3.82
N LEU A 47 1.09 44.76 3.20
CA LEU A 47 2.30 44.28 3.87
C LEU A 47 3.02 45.47 4.52
N ASP A 48 3.26 45.43 5.84
CA ASP A 48 4.16 46.41 6.46
C ASP A 48 5.59 46.15 5.99
N PHE A 49 6.08 47.06 5.14
CA PHE A 49 7.40 46.94 4.54
C PHE A 49 8.55 47.07 5.55
N VAL A 50 8.32 47.72 6.71
CA VAL A 50 9.31 47.83 7.77
C VAL A 50 9.40 46.52 8.54
N GLU A 51 8.26 45.99 9.00
CA GLU A 51 8.19 44.71 9.70
C GLU A 51 8.68 43.56 8.80
N TYR A 52 8.23 43.48 7.55
CA TYR A 52 8.69 42.49 6.57
C TYR A 52 10.20 42.58 6.33
N ARG A 53 10.75 43.79 6.19
CA ARG A 53 12.19 43.99 5.99
C ARG A 53 13.00 43.62 7.23
N GLU A 54 12.48 43.88 8.43
CA GLU A 54 13.12 43.42 9.68
C GLU A 54 13.08 41.91 9.81
N THR A 55 11.96 41.26 9.52
CA THR A 55 11.83 39.80 9.51
C THR A 55 12.78 39.16 8.51
N CYS A 56 12.79 39.62 7.25
CA CYS A 56 13.77 39.19 6.25
C CYS A 56 15.23 39.44 6.68
N ASN A 57 15.53 40.56 7.36
CA ASN A 57 16.88 40.80 7.89
C ASN A 57 17.22 39.87 9.07
N LYS A 58 16.26 39.56 9.94
CA LYS A 58 16.41 38.60 11.05
C LYS A 58 16.63 37.19 10.51
N GLU A 59 15.85 36.73 9.54
CA GLU A 59 16.04 35.43 8.87
C GLU A 59 17.37 35.34 8.12
N LYS A 60 17.82 36.44 7.49
CA LYS A 60 19.08 36.50 6.74
C LYS A 60 20.34 36.50 7.63
N HIS A 61 20.27 37.04 8.85
CA HIS A 61 21.41 37.11 9.78
C HIS A 61 21.27 36.19 11.00
N ALA A 62 20.11 35.54 11.17
CA ALA A 62 20.05 34.31 11.92
C ALA A 62 21.13 33.37 11.36
N PRO A 63 21.79 32.57 12.20
CA PRO A 63 22.48 31.41 11.68
C PRO A 63 21.43 30.58 10.95
N GLY A 64 21.46 30.60 9.61
CA GLY A 64 20.71 29.64 8.83
C GLY A 64 21.06 28.24 9.35
N PRO A 65 20.18 27.24 9.23
CA PRO A 65 20.43 25.92 9.77
C PRO A 65 21.63 25.29 9.07
N PHE A 66 22.82 25.58 9.60
CA PHE A 66 24.01 24.76 9.53
C PHE A 66 23.63 23.47 10.25
N TYR A 67 22.95 22.60 9.51
CA TYR A 67 23.08 21.17 9.68
C TYR A 67 24.55 20.85 9.43
N ASP A 68 25.33 21.01 10.49
CA ASP A 68 26.65 20.44 10.60
C ASP A 68 26.47 18.93 10.37
N LEU A 69 26.93 18.46 9.21
CA LEU A 69 26.69 17.10 8.71
C LEU A 69 27.32 16.01 9.60
N GLN A 70 28.12 16.43 10.59
CA GLN A 70 28.69 15.60 11.67
C GLN A 70 27.91 15.64 12.99
N LYS A 71 26.96 16.57 13.20
CA LYS A 71 26.28 16.77 14.49
C LYS A 71 24.80 16.37 14.51
N ALA A 72 24.22 16.07 13.34
CA ALA A 72 22.85 15.58 13.20
C ALA A 72 22.62 14.14 13.71
N ASP A 73 23.65 13.47 14.23
CA ASP A 73 23.62 12.07 14.66
C ASP A 73 23.52 11.95 16.22
N GLY A 74 22.95 12.93 16.95
CA GLY A 74 22.98 12.90 18.43
C GLY A 74 22.14 13.86 19.31
N GLU A 75 21.19 14.66 18.81
CA GLU A 75 20.30 15.46 19.68
C GLU A 75 18.84 14.99 19.60
N SER A 76 18.41 14.29 20.66
CA SER A 76 17.00 13.97 20.92
C SER A 76 16.22 15.24 21.24
N ILE A 77 15.27 15.62 20.38
CA ILE A 77 14.37 16.75 20.62
C ILE A 77 13.30 16.33 21.65
N ASP A 78 13.66 16.40 22.93
CA ASP A 78 12.71 16.37 24.04
C ASP A 78 11.89 17.67 24.07
N ASN A 79 10.83 17.72 23.25
CA ASN A 79 9.84 18.80 23.28
C ASN A 79 8.45 18.22 23.60
N PRO A 80 7.85 18.55 24.77
CA PRO A 80 6.57 17.97 25.21
C PRO A 80 5.33 18.33 24.35
N GLN A 81 5.50 19.04 23.23
CA GLN A 81 4.46 19.25 22.23
C GLN A 81 4.38 18.15 21.15
N SER A 82 5.37 17.24 21.03
CA SER A 82 5.41 16.25 19.92
C SER A 82 4.19 15.31 19.88
N SER A 83 3.74 14.83 21.04
CA SER A 83 2.67 13.83 21.15
C SER A 83 1.31 14.27 20.60
N LYS A 84 1.00 15.58 20.58
CA LYS A 84 -0.22 16.12 19.94
C LYS A 84 -0.06 16.31 18.43
N ILE A 85 1.17 16.49 17.94
CA ILE A 85 1.49 16.70 16.52
C ILE A 85 1.51 15.34 15.79
N GLU A 86 2.01 14.29 16.44
CA GLU A 86 2.02 12.93 15.90
C GLU A 86 0.61 12.41 15.62
N GLY A 87 -0.34 12.55 16.55
CA GLY A 87 -1.74 12.17 16.33
C GLY A 87 -2.41 12.94 15.18
N ALA A 88 -2.08 14.23 15.01
CA ALA A 88 -2.56 15.03 13.89
C ALA A 88 -1.94 14.63 12.54
N ARG A 89 -0.66 14.22 12.53
CA ARG A 89 0.02 13.69 11.33
C ARG A 89 -0.50 12.31 10.95
N VAL A 90 -0.69 11.40 11.91
CA VAL A 90 -1.30 10.08 11.67
C VAL A 90 -2.74 10.22 11.16
N ARG A 91 -3.51 11.19 11.67
CA ARG A 91 -4.82 11.54 11.11
C ARG A 91 -4.73 11.94 9.63
N LYS A 92 -3.69 12.69 9.21
CA LYS A 92 -3.42 13.05 7.81
C LYS A 92 -2.88 11.89 6.94
N ILE A 93 -2.23 10.88 7.53
CA ILE A 93 -1.88 9.63 6.79
C ILE A 93 -3.13 8.93 6.32
N PHE A 94 -4.10 8.77 7.22
CA PHE A 94 -5.41 8.24 6.84
C PHE A 94 -6.26 9.27 6.11
N THR A 95 -5.65 10.39 5.75
CA THR A 95 -6.18 11.58 5.13
C THR A 95 -6.11 11.50 3.54
N THR A 96 -5.61 12.46 2.71
CA THR A 96 -5.95 12.61 1.24
C THR A 96 -5.21 11.74 0.20
N PHE A 97 -5.83 11.60 -0.99
CA PHE A 97 -5.30 10.90 -2.17
C PHE A 97 -4.70 11.79 -3.28
N PRO A 98 -3.37 11.94 -3.36
CA PRO A 98 -2.71 12.59 -4.49
C PRO A 98 -2.55 11.61 -5.67
N TYR A 99 -3.65 11.20 -6.31
CA TYR A 99 -3.68 10.27 -7.45
C TYR A 99 -2.88 10.74 -8.69
N ARG A 100 -2.47 12.01 -8.73
CA ARG A 100 -1.59 12.56 -9.76
C ARG A 100 -0.11 12.54 -9.38
N ASP A 101 0.26 12.10 -8.18
CA ASP A 101 1.66 12.01 -7.80
C ASP A 101 2.24 10.64 -8.17
N PRO A 102 3.29 10.56 -9.01
CA PRO A 102 3.86 9.26 -9.38
C PRO A 102 4.38 8.51 -8.16
N ILE A 103 4.96 9.20 -7.16
CA ILE A 103 5.49 8.54 -5.96
C ILE A 103 4.37 7.88 -5.16
N TYR A 104 3.23 8.55 -5.04
CA TYR A 104 2.06 8.01 -4.35
C TYR A 104 1.54 6.75 -5.04
N LEU A 105 1.34 6.83 -6.37
CA LEU A 105 0.88 5.70 -7.17
C LEU A 105 1.83 4.51 -7.04
N VAL A 106 3.14 4.73 -7.10
CA VAL A 106 4.15 3.67 -6.92
C VAL A 106 4.04 3.03 -5.54
N ALA A 107 3.95 3.82 -4.47
CA ALA A 107 3.84 3.29 -3.10
C ALA A 107 2.52 2.53 -2.88
N LEU A 108 1.40 3.06 -3.39
CA LEU A 108 0.09 2.41 -3.30
C LEU A 108 0.04 1.10 -4.10
N VAL A 109 0.49 1.11 -5.35
CA VAL A 109 0.42 -0.06 -6.23
C VAL A 109 1.38 -1.17 -5.74
N PHE A 110 2.58 -0.82 -5.25
CA PHE A 110 3.44 -1.81 -4.58
C PHE A 110 2.81 -2.36 -3.29
N LEU A 111 2.09 -1.54 -2.52
CA LEU A 111 1.40 -2.02 -1.32
C LEU A 111 0.28 -3.01 -1.69
N ILE A 112 -0.61 -2.65 -2.62
CA ILE A 112 -1.70 -3.53 -3.07
C ILE A 112 -1.13 -4.83 -3.67
N GLY A 113 -0.13 -4.73 -4.56
CA GLY A 113 0.53 -5.91 -5.12
C GLY A 113 1.18 -6.79 -4.04
N SER A 114 1.80 -6.20 -3.02
CA SER A 114 2.39 -6.99 -1.92
C SER A 114 1.37 -7.65 -1.00
N ILE A 115 0.17 -7.06 -0.83
CA ILE A 115 -0.95 -7.69 -0.11
C ILE A 115 -1.47 -8.89 -0.90
N ASP A 116 -1.60 -8.74 -2.22
CA ASP A 116 -1.99 -9.83 -3.12
C ASP A 116 -0.97 -10.98 -3.09
N LEU A 117 0.35 -10.72 -3.07
CA LEU A 117 1.37 -11.77 -2.89
C LEU A 117 1.32 -12.45 -1.51
N VAL A 118 0.82 -11.80 -0.45
CA VAL A 118 0.56 -12.46 0.84
C VAL A 118 -0.67 -13.35 0.74
N ILE A 119 -1.72 -12.92 0.03
CA ILE A 119 -2.93 -13.73 -0.23
C ILE A 119 -2.56 -14.97 -1.05
N ASN A 120 -1.82 -14.81 -2.15
CA ASN A 120 -1.28 -15.88 -2.98
C ASN A 120 -0.52 -16.92 -2.14
N ALA A 121 0.47 -16.48 -1.35
CA ALA A 121 1.28 -17.36 -0.51
C ALA A 121 0.46 -18.08 0.59
N CYS A 122 -0.59 -17.44 1.12
CA CYS A 122 -1.51 -18.08 2.05
C CYS A 122 -2.39 -19.15 1.37
N ILE A 123 -2.81 -18.93 0.13
CA ILE A 123 -3.57 -19.92 -0.67
C ILE A 123 -2.67 -21.12 -1.00
N ASP A 124 -1.43 -20.85 -1.44
CA ASP A 124 -0.40 -21.85 -1.75
C ASP A 124 -0.03 -22.73 -0.52
N LEU A 125 0.10 -22.13 0.67
CA LEU A 125 0.42 -22.87 1.89
C LEU A 125 -0.78 -23.63 2.52
N LEU A 126 -2.01 -23.29 2.16
CA LEU A 126 -3.21 -23.84 2.81
C LEU A 126 -3.38 -25.37 2.62
N PRO A 127 -3.23 -25.95 1.40
CA PRO A 127 -3.30 -27.39 1.18
C PRO A 127 -2.30 -28.21 2.02
N HIS A 128 -1.14 -27.64 2.34
CA HIS A 128 -0.09 -28.31 3.12
C HIS A 128 -0.31 -28.24 4.64
N THR A 129 -1.19 -27.36 5.12
CA THR A 129 -1.40 -27.11 6.56
C THR A 129 -2.73 -27.67 7.09
N VAL A 130 -3.71 -27.87 6.20
CA VAL A 130 -4.97 -28.55 6.54
C VAL A 130 -4.83 -30.03 6.18
N PRO A 131 -4.89 -30.97 7.16
CA PRO A 131 -5.00 -32.38 6.81
C PRO A 131 -6.36 -32.61 6.14
N TYR A 132 -6.35 -32.83 4.83
CA TYR A 132 -7.50 -33.41 4.14
C TYR A 132 -7.90 -34.70 4.87
N PRO A 133 -9.20 -34.99 5.05
CA PRO A 133 -9.61 -36.31 5.49
C PRO A 133 -9.16 -37.30 4.42
N THR A 134 -8.12 -38.07 4.73
CA THR A 134 -7.61 -39.13 3.87
C THR A 134 -8.77 -40.04 3.51
N HIS A 135 -9.25 -39.97 2.27
CA HIS A 135 -10.09 -41.02 1.72
C HIS A 135 -9.21 -42.27 1.72
N HIS A 136 -9.42 -43.12 2.71
CA HIS A 136 -8.77 -44.42 2.78
C HIS A 136 -8.99 -45.12 1.43
N HIS A 137 -7.89 -45.53 0.80
CA HIS A 137 -7.92 -46.59 -0.18
C HIS A 137 -8.41 -47.87 0.54
N LEU A 138 -9.73 -48.00 0.67
CA LEU A 138 -10.36 -49.27 1.00
C LEU A 138 -10.21 -50.15 -0.23
N GLU A 139 -9.28 -51.07 -0.09
CA GLU A 139 -8.96 -52.20 -0.94
C GLU A 139 -10.10 -52.61 -1.87
N ALA A 140 -9.80 -52.65 -3.18
CA ALA A 140 -10.72 -53.16 -4.19
C ALA A 140 -10.99 -54.64 -3.91
N ARG A 141 -12.12 -54.92 -3.25
CA ARG A 141 -12.64 -56.27 -3.08
C ARG A 141 -13.70 -56.53 -4.14
N GLU A 142 -13.38 -57.43 -5.06
CA GLU A 142 -14.26 -57.92 -6.11
C GLU A 142 -15.58 -58.46 -5.53
N LEU A 143 -16.73 -57.98 -6.03
CA LEU A 143 -17.96 -58.75 -6.21
C LEU A 143 -19.01 -57.95 -7.02
N GLU A 144 -19.78 -58.67 -7.83
CA GLU A 144 -20.87 -58.20 -8.71
C GLU A 144 -22.00 -57.51 -7.89
N GLU A 145 -22.85 -56.60 -8.38
CA GLU A 145 -23.54 -56.42 -9.68
C GLU A 145 -23.86 -54.93 -9.99
N PRO A 146 -24.29 -54.56 -11.22
CA PRO A 146 -24.58 -53.17 -11.57
C PRO A 146 -26.00 -52.70 -11.17
N MET A 147 -26.10 -51.72 -10.27
CA MET A 147 -27.34 -50.96 -10.07
C MET A 147 -27.16 -49.48 -10.40
N THR A 148 -27.83 -49.04 -11.47
CA THR A 148 -27.85 -47.65 -11.95
C THR A 148 -28.53 -46.74 -10.93
N VAL A 149 -27.76 -45.87 -10.26
CA VAL A 149 -28.29 -44.70 -9.55
C VAL A 149 -27.78 -43.45 -10.24
N SER A 150 -28.72 -42.74 -10.87
CA SER A 150 -28.49 -41.45 -11.52
C SER A 150 -28.07 -40.38 -10.52
N GLY A 151 -27.05 -39.58 -10.84
CA GLY A 151 -26.87 -38.26 -10.24
C GLY A 151 -25.82 -38.11 -9.14
N THR A 152 -24.72 -38.87 -9.16
CA THR A 152 -23.46 -38.33 -8.62
C THR A 152 -22.86 -37.40 -9.67
N ALA A 153 -22.97 -36.09 -9.44
CA ALA A 153 -22.11 -35.15 -10.14
C ALA A 153 -20.66 -35.50 -9.73
N GLU A 154 -19.87 -35.94 -10.69
CA GLU A 154 -18.42 -35.93 -10.58
C GLU A 154 -18.04 -34.47 -10.39
N ILE A 155 -17.76 -34.08 -9.15
CA ILE A 155 -17.05 -32.86 -8.87
C ILE A 155 -15.61 -33.16 -9.25
N GLU A 156 -15.33 -33.08 -10.55
CA GLU A 156 -13.99 -32.81 -11.06
C GLU A 156 -13.48 -31.62 -10.23
N MET A 157 -12.52 -31.87 -9.34
CA MET A 157 -11.89 -30.77 -8.62
C MET A 157 -11.00 -30.05 -9.64
N GLU A 158 -11.57 -29.04 -10.31
CA GLU A 158 -10.82 -28.06 -11.07
C GLU A 158 -9.60 -27.64 -10.24
N GLU A 159 -8.41 -27.73 -10.84
CA GLU A 159 -7.19 -27.27 -10.18
C GLU A 159 -7.40 -25.82 -9.71
N PRO A 160 -7.01 -25.47 -8.47
CA PRO A 160 -7.37 -24.19 -7.88
C PRO A 160 -6.62 -23.03 -8.56
N LEU A 161 -7.21 -22.54 -9.66
CA LEU A 161 -6.76 -21.40 -10.49
C LEU A 161 -6.49 -20.13 -9.68
N SER A 162 -6.92 -20.07 -8.42
CA SER A 162 -6.63 -19.00 -7.47
C SER A 162 -5.13 -18.72 -7.28
N VAL A 163 -4.23 -19.72 -7.38
CA VAL A 163 -2.78 -19.47 -7.26
C VAL A 163 -2.26 -18.72 -8.50
N PRO A 164 -2.38 -19.24 -9.74
CA PRO A 164 -1.94 -18.50 -10.93
C PRO A 164 -2.65 -17.15 -11.13
N ILE A 165 -3.96 -17.06 -10.82
CA ILE A 165 -4.72 -15.80 -10.94
C ILE A 165 -4.19 -14.73 -9.99
N THR A 166 -3.94 -15.06 -8.71
CA THR A 166 -3.39 -14.06 -7.77
C THR A 166 -1.96 -13.71 -8.15
N LEU A 167 -1.12 -14.71 -8.46
CA LEU A 167 0.25 -14.47 -8.94
C LEU A 167 0.29 -13.49 -10.14
N LEU A 168 -0.61 -13.67 -11.11
CA LEU A 168 -0.76 -12.79 -12.26
C LEU A 168 -1.21 -11.38 -11.85
N ILE A 169 -2.22 -11.23 -10.99
CA ILE A 169 -2.69 -9.92 -10.50
C ILE A 169 -1.54 -9.16 -9.81
N GLY A 170 -0.85 -9.80 -8.86
CA GLY A 170 0.31 -9.25 -8.19
C GLY A 170 1.38 -8.83 -9.20
N SER A 171 1.76 -9.71 -10.14
CA SER A 171 2.79 -9.42 -11.13
C SER A 171 2.47 -8.21 -12.03
N ILE A 172 1.20 -8.04 -12.45
CA ILE A 172 0.73 -6.89 -13.23
C ILE A 172 0.83 -5.60 -12.40
N LEU A 173 0.47 -5.64 -11.11
CA LEU A 173 0.62 -4.49 -10.21
C LEU A 173 2.10 -4.12 -10.02
N PHE A 174 2.97 -5.11 -9.81
CA PHE A 174 4.42 -4.90 -9.70
C PHE A 174 5.05 -4.30 -10.96
N PHE A 175 4.63 -4.76 -12.14
CA PHE A 175 5.03 -4.18 -13.42
C PHE A 175 4.53 -2.72 -13.57
N ALA A 176 3.26 -2.46 -13.26
CA ALA A 176 2.68 -1.11 -13.31
C ALA A 176 3.37 -0.13 -12.34
N ALA A 177 3.71 -0.58 -11.13
CA ALA A 177 4.49 0.21 -10.17
C ALA A 177 5.90 0.54 -10.71
N GLY A 178 6.59 -0.42 -11.35
CA GLY A 178 7.87 -0.18 -12.02
C GLY A 178 7.79 0.85 -13.15
N ILE A 179 6.70 0.84 -13.92
CA ILE A 179 6.42 1.86 -14.95
C ILE A 179 6.27 3.24 -14.31
N PHE A 180 5.40 3.39 -13.30
CA PHE A 180 5.17 4.68 -12.64
C PHE A 180 6.43 5.21 -11.96
N ASP A 181 7.27 4.33 -11.41
CA ASP A 181 8.53 4.74 -10.75
C ASP A 181 9.54 5.25 -11.77
N THR A 182 9.67 4.55 -12.91
CA THR A 182 10.55 4.96 -14.01
C THR A 182 10.13 6.32 -14.59
N PHE A 183 8.84 6.51 -14.89
CA PHE A 183 8.34 7.79 -15.41
C PHE A 183 8.31 8.91 -14.36
N GLY A 184 8.09 8.57 -13.10
CA GLY A 184 8.20 9.50 -11.98
C GLY A 184 9.62 10.03 -11.80
N ALA A 185 10.61 9.15 -11.91
CA ALA A 185 12.03 9.47 -11.81
C ALA A 185 12.50 10.36 -12.99
N LEU A 186 12.06 10.02 -14.21
CA LEU A 186 12.31 10.82 -15.42
C LEU A 186 11.66 12.22 -15.39
N ASN A 187 10.75 12.49 -14.46
CA ASN A 187 10.10 13.78 -14.24
C ASN A 187 10.39 14.37 -12.84
N ALA A 188 11.38 13.85 -12.09
CA ALA A 188 11.65 14.28 -10.71
C ALA A 188 12.17 15.73 -10.58
N ASP A 189 12.82 16.22 -11.62
CA ASP A 189 13.37 17.57 -11.84
C ASP A 189 12.42 18.51 -12.61
N HIS A 190 11.39 17.96 -13.27
CA HIS A 190 10.36 18.76 -13.91
C HIS A 190 9.41 19.30 -12.83
N GLY A 191 9.11 20.59 -12.88
CA GLY A 191 8.28 21.25 -11.88
C GLY A 191 8.23 22.76 -12.08
N THR A 192 7.51 23.43 -11.18
CA THR A 192 7.46 24.89 -11.07
C THR A 192 8.05 25.32 -9.74
N PHE A 193 8.90 26.34 -9.75
CA PHE A 193 9.32 27.02 -8.53
C PHE A 193 8.24 28.05 -8.19
N GLU A 194 7.52 27.83 -7.09
CA GLU A 194 6.66 28.86 -6.52
C GLU A 194 7.46 29.65 -5.49
N VAL A 195 7.51 30.96 -5.67
CA VAL A 195 8.10 31.88 -4.70
C VAL A 195 7.00 32.22 -3.70
N ASP A 196 7.19 31.84 -2.44
CA ASP A 196 6.27 32.23 -1.37
C ASP A 196 6.46 33.73 -1.07
N GLU A 197 5.44 34.53 -1.38
CA GLU A 197 5.45 35.99 -1.16
C GLU A 197 5.38 36.36 0.32
N GLU A 198 4.90 35.46 1.20
CA GLU A 198 4.87 35.69 2.64
C GLU A 198 6.18 35.27 3.34
N THR A 199 6.86 34.21 2.88
CA THR A 199 8.13 33.74 3.49
C THR A 199 9.40 34.17 2.72
N CYS A 200 9.64 35.50 2.72
CA CYS A 200 10.88 36.16 2.26
C CYS A 200 11.42 35.71 0.88
N GLY A 201 10.56 35.23 -0.02
CA GLY A 201 10.93 34.77 -1.35
C GLY A 201 11.59 33.39 -1.42
N VAL A 202 11.37 32.51 -0.44
CA VAL A 202 11.83 31.11 -0.50
C VAL A 202 11.11 30.39 -1.65
N ALA A 203 11.88 30.03 -2.69
CA ALA A 203 11.38 29.28 -3.83
C ALA A 203 11.15 27.81 -3.45
N ARG A 204 9.89 27.39 -3.32
CA ARG A 204 9.53 25.98 -3.13
C ARG A 204 9.38 25.31 -4.48
N PHE A 205 10.20 24.29 -4.73
CA PHE A 205 10.06 23.44 -5.90
C PHE A 205 8.78 22.59 -5.77
N LYS A 206 7.77 22.88 -6.60
CA LYS A 206 6.60 22.01 -6.80
C LYS A 206 6.87 21.09 -8.01
N PRO A 207 7.15 19.81 -7.80
CA PRO A 207 7.43 18.88 -8.89
C PRO A 207 6.19 18.54 -9.72
N ALA A 208 6.41 18.12 -10.96
CA ALA A 208 5.38 17.76 -11.92
C ALA A 208 4.51 16.58 -11.43
N LEU A 209 3.23 16.63 -11.78
CA LEU A 209 2.21 15.64 -11.44
C LEU A 209 1.61 15.08 -12.73
N LEU A 210 1.17 13.82 -12.72
CA LEU A 210 0.52 13.18 -13.86
C LEU A 210 -0.64 14.05 -14.39
N GLY A 211 -0.65 14.23 -15.71
CA GLY A 211 -1.66 15.04 -16.40
C GLY A 211 -1.45 16.57 -16.31
N THR A 212 -0.40 17.07 -15.64
CA THR A 212 -0.03 18.49 -15.77
C THR A 212 0.85 18.72 -17.02
N PRO A 213 0.82 19.91 -17.64
CA PRO A 213 1.63 20.20 -18.84
C PRO A 213 3.15 20.03 -18.65
N GLN A 214 3.63 20.05 -17.40
CA GLN A 214 5.04 19.86 -17.04
C GLN A 214 5.45 18.38 -17.04
N PHE A 215 4.51 17.44 -16.89
CA PHE A 215 4.79 16.00 -16.86
C PHE A 215 4.90 15.46 -18.29
N LYS A 216 6.07 14.92 -18.65
CA LYS A 216 6.35 14.38 -19.98
C LYS A 216 6.34 12.85 -19.94
N TRP A 217 5.39 12.26 -20.66
CA TRP A 217 5.31 10.81 -20.91
C TRP A 217 6.35 10.30 -21.91
N ILE A 218 6.82 11.16 -22.81
CA ILE A 218 7.92 10.85 -23.74
C ILE A 218 9.19 11.49 -23.17
N PRO A 219 10.13 10.72 -22.61
CA PRO A 219 11.36 11.26 -22.05
C PRO A 219 12.35 11.65 -23.13
N ASP A 220 13.23 12.60 -22.82
CA ASP A 220 14.41 12.86 -23.63
C ASP A 220 15.38 11.66 -23.54
N ARG A 221 15.82 11.15 -24.69
CA ARG A 221 16.77 10.03 -24.79
C ARG A 221 18.10 10.37 -24.10
N ALA A 222 18.59 11.60 -24.23
CA ALA A 222 19.84 12.01 -23.59
C ALA A 222 19.73 11.93 -22.05
N LYS A 223 18.60 12.39 -21.51
CA LYS A 223 18.29 12.32 -20.07
C LYS A 223 18.13 10.89 -19.57
N PHE A 224 17.41 10.03 -20.31
CA PHE A 224 17.26 8.62 -19.96
C PHE A 224 18.62 7.91 -19.88
N ILE A 225 19.47 8.08 -20.90
CA ILE A 225 20.83 7.50 -20.94
C ILE A 225 21.70 8.07 -19.79
N ASN A 226 21.61 9.37 -19.52
CA ASN A 226 22.36 9.99 -18.43
C ASN A 226 21.97 9.41 -17.06
N LEU A 227 20.67 9.34 -16.75
CA LEU A 227 20.20 8.76 -15.48
C LEU A 227 20.53 7.26 -15.38
N THR A 228 20.41 6.51 -16.48
CA THR A 228 20.77 5.07 -16.51
C THR A 228 22.24 4.83 -16.21
N THR A 229 23.12 5.78 -16.52
CA THR A 229 24.57 5.65 -16.30
C THR A 229 25.07 6.33 -15.02
N THR A 230 24.36 7.33 -14.48
CA THR A 230 24.84 8.15 -13.35
C THR A 230 24.04 8.01 -12.05
N ASP A 231 22.75 7.67 -12.10
CA ASP A 231 21.89 7.65 -10.91
C ASP A 231 21.60 6.21 -10.45
N VAL A 232 22.14 5.85 -9.28
CA VAL A 232 22.03 4.52 -8.67
C VAL A 232 20.59 4.19 -8.26
N ALA A 233 19.79 5.18 -7.85
CA ALA A 233 18.39 4.95 -7.53
C ALA A 233 17.58 4.66 -8.80
N PHE A 234 17.82 5.40 -9.89
CA PHE A 234 17.20 5.13 -11.19
C PHE A 234 17.60 3.76 -11.76
N GLN A 235 18.88 3.39 -11.66
CA GLN A 235 19.36 2.04 -12.02
C GLN A 235 18.62 0.96 -11.24
N ALA A 236 18.48 1.09 -9.92
CA ALA A 236 17.69 0.17 -9.12
C ALA A 236 16.22 0.13 -9.56
N GLY A 237 15.59 1.27 -9.83
CA GLY A 237 14.22 1.35 -10.37
C GLY A 237 14.05 0.60 -11.70
N LEU A 238 15.03 0.70 -12.62
CA LEU A 238 15.04 -0.06 -13.87
C LEU A 238 15.20 -1.56 -13.62
N ILE A 239 16.07 -1.99 -12.70
CA ILE A 239 16.21 -3.41 -12.32
C ILE A 239 14.89 -3.95 -11.77
N VAL A 240 14.15 -3.17 -10.97
CA VAL A 240 12.80 -3.51 -10.52
C VAL A 240 11.83 -3.64 -11.69
N LEU A 241 11.82 -2.69 -12.65
CA LEU A 241 10.95 -2.77 -13.82
C LEU A 241 11.22 -4.04 -14.64
N PHE A 242 12.48 -4.40 -14.88
CA PHE A 242 12.83 -5.65 -15.56
C PHE A 242 12.43 -6.90 -14.76
N GLY A 243 12.62 -6.87 -13.43
CA GLY A 243 12.11 -7.92 -12.54
C GLY A 243 10.59 -8.07 -12.64
N GLY A 244 9.84 -6.96 -12.70
CA GLY A 244 8.39 -6.95 -12.88
C GLY A 244 7.94 -7.52 -14.23
N VAL A 245 8.68 -7.25 -15.32
CA VAL A 245 8.41 -7.88 -16.64
C VAL A 245 8.60 -9.39 -16.59
N ILE A 246 9.69 -9.86 -15.98
CA ILE A 246 9.98 -11.30 -15.85
C ILE A 246 8.98 -11.98 -14.92
N PHE A 247 8.56 -11.30 -13.85
CA PHE A 247 7.52 -11.79 -12.94
C PHE A 247 6.15 -11.86 -13.62
N MET A 248 5.80 -10.88 -14.46
CA MET A 248 4.57 -10.90 -15.25
C MET A 248 4.59 -12.02 -16.30
N TYR A 249 5.75 -12.34 -16.88
CA TYR A 249 5.90 -13.54 -17.71
C TYR A 249 5.66 -14.81 -16.89
N ALA A 250 6.26 -14.93 -15.70
CA ALA A 250 6.06 -16.06 -14.78
C ALA A 250 4.56 -16.31 -14.51
N GLY A 251 3.82 -15.27 -14.09
CA GLY A 251 2.39 -15.36 -13.81
C GLY A 251 1.49 -15.68 -15.02
N ILE A 252 2.01 -15.62 -16.25
CA ILE A 252 1.28 -16.07 -17.46
C ILE A 252 1.55 -17.56 -17.73
N VAL A 253 2.80 -18.01 -17.58
CA VAL A 253 3.19 -19.41 -17.87
C VAL A 253 2.87 -20.39 -16.73
N ASP A 254 2.58 -19.87 -15.54
CA ASP A 254 2.10 -20.60 -14.35
C ASP A 254 0.63 -21.08 -14.48
N PHE A 255 -0.09 -20.68 -15.53
CA PHE A 255 -1.44 -21.19 -15.78
C PHE A 255 -1.40 -22.64 -16.30
N PRO A 256 -2.27 -23.53 -15.79
CA PRO A 256 -2.31 -24.92 -16.21
C PRO A 256 -2.61 -25.02 -17.71
N ASN A 257 -1.96 -25.96 -18.39
CA ASN A 257 -2.00 -26.17 -19.84
C ASN A 257 -1.34 -25.07 -20.71
N VAL A 258 -0.69 -24.05 -20.14
CA VAL A 258 0.13 -23.09 -20.92
C VAL A 258 1.52 -23.66 -21.23
N VAL A 259 2.10 -24.36 -20.26
CA VAL A 259 3.31 -25.18 -20.41
C VAL A 259 2.94 -26.59 -19.93
N ASP A 260 3.41 -27.61 -20.64
CA ASP A 260 3.21 -29.01 -20.27
C ASP A 260 4.15 -29.39 -19.10
N ASP A 261 3.59 -29.93 -18.03
CA ASP A 261 4.30 -30.33 -16.80
C ASP A 261 5.33 -31.44 -17.04
N GLU A 262 5.09 -32.31 -18.04
CA GLU A 262 6.05 -33.35 -18.44
C GLU A 262 7.20 -32.79 -19.29
N SER A 263 7.13 -31.52 -19.71
CA SER A 263 8.17 -30.89 -20.52
C SER A 263 9.49 -30.80 -19.76
N PRO A 264 10.64 -31.23 -20.35
CA PRO A 264 11.95 -31.05 -19.74
C PRO A 264 12.35 -29.57 -19.59
N LEU A 265 11.57 -28.65 -20.18
CA LEU A 265 11.74 -27.21 -20.05
C LEU A 265 10.85 -26.59 -18.96
N PHE A 266 9.91 -27.31 -18.35
CA PHE A 266 8.94 -26.76 -17.39
C PHE A 266 9.61 -25.96 -16.27
N GLY A 267 10.57 -26.57 -15.56
CA GLY A 267 11.30 -25.89 -14.48
C GLY A 267 12.14 -24.69 -14.93
N PHE A 268 12.55 -24.64 -16.21
CA PHE A 268 13.25 -23.47 -16.75
C PHE A 268 12.28 -22.35 -17.17
N VAL A 269 11.12 -22.71 -17.72
CA VAL A 269 10.14 -21.75 -18.28
C VAL A 269 9.24 -21.18 -17.19
N VAL A 270 8.77 -21.99 -16.24
CA VAL A 270 7.85 -21.59 -15.17
C VAL A 270 8.61 -21.12 -13.93
N ILE A 271 9.44 -21.98 -13.36
CA ILE A 271 10.15 -21.70 -12.09
C ILE A 271 11.39 -20.80 -12.29
N GLY A 272 12.05 -20.89 -13.46
CA GLY A 272 13.23 -20.07 -13.80
C GLY A 272 12.99 -18.56 -13.69
N PRO A 273 11.95 -17.99 -14.32
CA PRO A 273 11.53 -16.60 -14.13
C PRO A 273 11.29 -16.22 -12.68
N GLN A 274 10.76 -17.12 -11.84
CA GLN A 274 10.52 -16.87 -10.42
C GLN A 274 11.82 -16.55 -9.67
N ILE A 275 12.84 -17.38 -9.88
CA ILE A 275 14.18 -17.18 -9.31
C ILE A 275 14.77 -15.84 -9.81
N ILE A 276 14.65 -15.57 -11.11
CA ILE A 276 15.25 -14.38 -11.72
C ILE A 276 14.59 -13.08 -11.21
N HIS A 277 13.26 -13.00 -11.12
CA HIS A 277 12.64 -11.78 -10.57
C HIS A 277 12.96 -11.58 -9.08
N GLY A 278 12.99 -12.66 -8.30
CA GLY A 278 13.36 -12.62 -6.88
C GLY A 278 14.77 -12.05 -6.70
N PHE A 279 15.72 -12.55 -7.50
CA PHE A 279 17.11 -12.08 -7.53
C PHE A 279 17.23 -10.61 -7.96
N LEU A 280 16.50 -10.17 -9.00
CA LEU A 280 16.50 -8.76 -9.43
C LEU A 280 15.90 -7.85 -8.35
N PHE A 281 14.84 -8.28 -7.67
CA PHE A 281 14.23 -7.53 -6.56
C PHE A 281 15.14 -7.47 -5.33
N PHE A 282 15.86 -8.55 -5.03
CA PHE A 282 16.89 -8.60 -4.00
C PHE A 282 18.01 -7.60 -4.31
N ILE A 283 18.63 -7.66 -5.50
CA ILE A 283 19.71 -6.74 -5.89
C ILE A 283 19.24 -5.28 -5.91
N ALA A 284 18.09 -4.98 -6.53
CA ALA A 284 17.61 -3.60 -6.63
C ALA A 284 17.37 -2.96 -5.25
N ASN A 285 16.75 -3.68 -4.33
CA ASN A 285 16.51 -3.15 -2.98
C ASN A 285 17.80 -3.13 -2.13
N ALA A 286 18.71 -4.09 -2.31
CA ALA A 286 20.03 -4.05 -1.67
C ALA A 286 20.81 -2.81 -2.12
N ILE A 287 20.81 -2.51 -3.42
CA ILE A 287 21.40 -1.28 -3.98
C ILE A 287 20.78 -0.03 -3.33
N LEU A 288 19.44 0.05 -3.22
CA LEU A 288 18.77 1.19 -2.58
C LEU A 288 19.11 1.33 -1.08
N ALA A 289 19.16 0.22 -0.34
CA ALA A 289 19.55 0.22 1.07
C ALA A 289 21.01 0.64 1.27
N LEU A 290 21.92 0.14 0.41
CA LEU A 290 23.34 0.45 0.47
C LEU A 290 23.64 1.89 0.01
N SER A 291 22.91 2.43 -0.98
CA SER A 291 23.09 3.80 -1.46
C SER A 291 22.49 4.86 -0.52
N GLY A 292 21.51 4.48 0.32
CA GLY A 292 20.89 5.38 1.29
C GLY A 292 21.79 5.76 2.49
N GLN A 293 22.85 5.00 2.76
CA GLN A 293 23.70 5.14 3.96
C GLN A 293 25.05 5.83 3.68
N LYS A 294 25.57 6.58 4.68
CA LYS A 294 26.85 7.34 4.55
C LYS A 294 28.05 6.40 4.35
N LYS A 295 27.98 5.18 4.89
CA LYS A 295 29.02 4.13 4.91
C LYS A 295 28.32 2.78 4.82
N TRP A 296 28.91 1.81 4.11
CA TRP A 296 28.23 0.52 3.85
C TRP A 296 27.94 -0.31 5.11
N TRP A 297 28.69 -0.06 6.20
CA TRP A 297 28.58 -0.76 7.48
C TRP A 297 27.77 -0.02 8.55
N GLN A 298 27.24 1.17 8.23
CA GLN A 298 26.52 2.02 9.19
C GLN A 298 25.04 2.08 8.82
N PRO A 299 24.21 1.13 9.30
CA PRO A 299 22.79 1.05 8.97
C PRO A 299 22.03 2.30 9.44
N LYS A 300 20.90 2.58 8.79
CA LYS A 300 19.99 3.69 9.12
C LYS A 300 18.59 3.19 9.50
N PRO A 301 18.42 2.52 10.65
CA PRO A 301 17.12 1.99 11.07
C PRO A 301 16.06 3.08 11.31
N GLU A 302 16.48 4.33 11.50
CA GLU A 302 15.59 5.49 11.66
C GLU A 302 15.07 6.05 10.32
N ASP A 303 15.69 5.71 9.19
CA ASP A 303 15.25 6.17 7.87
C ASP A 303 14.24 5.16 7.28
N PRO A 304 12.94 5.50 7.15
CA PRO A 304 11.95 4.53 6.68
C PRO A 304 12.16 4.13 5.22
N ASP A 305 12.84 4.97 4.41
CA ASP A 305 13.20 4.61 3.04
C ASP A 305 14.27 3.52 3.02
N TRP A 306 15.16 3.49 4.02
CA TRP A 306 16.16 2.44 4.25
C TRP A 306 15.51 1.17 4.82
N VAL A 307 14.65 1.29 5.84
CA VAL A 307 13.92 0.15 6.44
C VAL A 307 13.07 -0.56 5.37
N SER A 308 12.34 0.20 4.56
CA SER A 308 11.58 -0.32 3.41
C SER A 308 12.48 -1.07 2.42
N ALA A 309 13.66 -0.50 2.08
CA ALA A 309 14.59 -1.16 1.17
C ALA A 309 15.15 -2.47 1.78
N VAL A 310 15.53 -2.50 3.05
CA VAL A 310 16.02 -3.72 3.72
C VAL A 310 14.93 -4.80 3.78
N LEU A 311 13.70 -4.45 4.13
CA LEU A 311 12.59 -5.39 4.18
C LEU A 311 12.25 -5.95 2.79
N ASN A 312 12.18 -5.10 1.75
CA ASN A 312 11.94 -5.57 0.38
C ASN A 312 13.15 -6.34 -0.20
N THR A 313 14.36 -6.14 0.32
CA THR A 313 15.54 -6.99 0.01
C THR A 313 15.33 -8.40 0.54
N GLY A 314 14.91 -8.54 1.81
CA GLY A 314 14.54 -9.83 2.39
C GLY A 314 13.37 -10.51 1.67
N GLY A 315 12.37 -9.72 1.25
CA GLY A 315 11.27 -10.21 0.41
C GLY A 315 11.73 -10.79 -0.93
N GLY A 316 12.57 -10.05 -1.67
CA GLY A 316 13.17 -10.55 -2.92
C GLY A 316 14.01 -11.81 -2.73
N PHE A 317 14.77 -11.89 -1.63
CA PHE A 317 15.51 -13.10 -1.25
C PHE A 317 14.56 -14.28 -0.98
N GLY A 318 13.46 -14.08 -0.25
CA GLY A 318 12.45 -15.11 0.01
C GLY A 318 11.81 -15.68 -1.26
N PHE A 319 11.50 -14.83 -2.25
CA PHE A 319 11.00 -15.25 -3.56
C PHE A 319 12.04 -16.03 -4.36
N MET A 320 13.31 -15.59 -4.35
CA MET A 320 14.41 -16.29 -5.01
C MET A 320 14.64 -17.69 -4.40
N VAL A 321 14.63 -17.79 -3.06
CA VAL A 321 14.77 -19.06 -2.33
C VAL A 321 13.58 -19.98 -2.58
N ALA A 322 12.35 -19.45 -2.64
CA ALA A 322 11.16 -20.23 -2.97
C ALA A 322 11.30 -20.92 -4.34
N GLY A 323 11.72 -20.19 -5.38
CA GLY A 323 11.96 -20.78 -6.70
C GLY A 323 13.04 -21.88 -6.70
N PHE A 324 14.13 -21.72 -5.93
CA PHE A 324 15.13 -22.80 -5.78
C PHE A 324 14.58 -24.03 -5.02
N LEU A 325 13.66 -23.83 -4.07
CA LEU A 325 13.00 -24.91 -3.34
C LEU A 325 11.97 -25.66 -4.22
N LEU A 326 11.27 -24.95 -5.11
CA LEU A 326 10.42 -25.57 -6.15
C LEU A 326 11.23 -26.41 -7.13
N LEU A 327 12.37 -25.91 -7.63
CA LEU A 327 13.31 -26.74 -8.42
C LEU A 327 13.80 -27.98 -7.66
N SER A 328 13.87 -27.90 -6.34
CA SER A 328 14.25 -29.01 -5.44
C SER A 328 13.07 -29.92 -5.05
N LYS A 329 11.87 -29.69 -5.62
CA LYS A 329 10.62 -30.39 -5.29
C LYS A 329 10.25 -30.38 -3.79
N ASN A 330 10.57 -29.28 -3.10
CA ASN A 330 10.21 -29.06 -1.70
C ASN A 330 9.15 -27.97 -1.58
N GLU A 331 7.94 -28.30 -2.04
CA GLU A 331 6.77 -27.42 -2.11
C GLU A 331 6.45 -26.75 -0.78
N VAL A 332 6.42 -27.50 0.32
CA VAL A 332 6.12 -26.95 1.65
C VAL A 332 7.15 -25.88 2.08
N ALA A 333 8.44 -26.14 1.85
CA ALA A 333 9.47 -25.15 2.17
C ALA A 333 9.43 -23.96 1.20
N ALA A 334 9.08 -24.17 -0.06
CA ALA A 334 8.87 -23.10 -1.02
C ALA A 334 7.70 -22.19 -0.60
N ALA A 335 6.52 -22.74 -0.32
CA ALA A 335 5.34 -22.00 0.14
C ALA A 335 5.62 -21.18 1.41
N VAL A 336 6.34 -21.76 2.39
CA VAL A 336 6.80 -21.03 3.59
C VAL A 336 7.78 -19.91 3.23
N SER A 337 8.73 -20.13 2.31
CA SER A 337 9.66 -19.09 1.84
C SER A 337 8.94 -17.97 1.09
N THR A 338 7.95 -18.30 0.26
CA THR A 338 7.07 -17.35 -0.43
C THR A 338 6.30 -16.53 0.59
N LEU A 339 5.68 -17.15 1.59
CA LEU A 339 4.92 -16.43 2.63
C LEU A 339 5.81 -15.49 3.46
N CYS A 340 6.96 -15.95 3.92
CA CYS A 340 7.93 -15.10 4.61
C CYS A 340 8.42 -13.95 3.73
N GLY A 341 8.70 -14.22 2.44
CA GLY A 341 9.09 -13.21 1.45
C GLY A 341 8.00 -12.15 1.24
N SER A 342 6.77 -12.59 0.97
CA SER A 342 5.60 -11.73 0.80
C SER A 342 5.34 -10.87 2.03
N LEU A 343 5.42 -11.42 3.24
CA LEU A 343 5.23 -10.67 4.48
C LEU A 343 6.31 -9.60 4.69
N MET A 344 7.59 -9.93 4.50
CA MET A 344 8.67 -8.93 4.58
C MET A 344 8.47 -7.83 3.55
N PHE A 345 8.12 -8.19 2.32
CA PHE A 345 7.88 -7.24 1.25
C PHE A 345 6.67 -6.34 1.52
N ALA A 346 5.57 -6.90 2.04
CA ALA A 346 4.37 -6.16 2.38
C ALA A 346 4.60 -5.16 3.52
N ILE A 347 5.34 -5.54 4.56
CA ILE A 347 5.72 -4.63 5.66
C ILE A 347 6.62 -3.50 5.11
N GLY A 348 7.60 -3.82 4.25
CA GLY A 348 8.47 -2.81 3.67
C GLY A 348 7.76 -1.85 2.69
N SER A 349 6.76 -2.32 1.94
CA SER A 349 5.84 -1.48 1.16
C SER A 349 4.95 -0.61 2.06
N LEU A 350 4.42 -1.17 3.16
CA LEU A 350 3.57 -0.44 4.11
C LEU A 350 4.32 0.68 4.82
N VAL A 351 5.53 0.41 5.33
CA VAL A 351 6.40 1.43 5.94
C VAL A 351 6.62 2.61 4.98
N ARG A 352 6.80 2.32 3.69
CA ARG A 352 7.01 3.36 2.66
C ARG A 352 5.75 4.14 2.33
N PHE A 353 4.60 3.46 2.20
CA PHE A 353 3.30 4.10 1.99
C PHE A 353 2.96 5.05 3.16
N VAL A 354 3.06 4.55 4.39
CA VAL A 354 2.87 5.34 5.62
C VAL A 354 3.83 6.53 5.67
N THR A 355 5.11 6.33 5.33
CA THR A 355 6.11 7.42 5.34
C THR A 355 5.87 8.47 4.27
N PHE A 356 5.45 8.06 3.06
CA PHE A 356 5.09 9.00 2.01
C PHE A 356 3.97 9.94 2.48
N GLU A 357 2.96 9.38 3.13
CA GLU A 357 1.81 10.16 3.60
C GLU A 357 2.13 10.95 4.88
N ILE A 358 3.03 10.49 5.77
CA ILE A 358 3.59 11.34 6.86
C ILE A 358 4.27 12.60 6.30
N ARG A 359 4.87 12.50 5.11
CA ARG A 359 5.49 13.63 4.40
C ARG A 359 4.46 14.51 3.65
N ARG A 360 3.14 14.26 3.75
CA ARG A 360 2.09 15.09 3.16
C ARG A 360 0.93 15.46 4.12
N ASP A 361 0.51 16.71 4.04
CA ASP A 361 -0.38 17.35 5.01
C ASP A 361 -1.90 17.37 4.61
N VAL A 362 -2.56 16.27 4.23
CA VAL A 362 -3.86 16.38 3.50
C VAL A 362 -4.95 15.32 3.89
N ASN A 363 -6.28 15.48 3.60
CA ASN A 363 -7.41 14.67 4.19
C ASN A 363 -8.50 13.84 3.32
N VAL A 364 -8.67 12.48 3.43
CA VAL A 364 -9.75 11.49 3.01
C VAL A 364 -9.72 10.04 3.68
N THR A 365 -8.73 9.18 3.35
CA THR A 365 -8.48 7.69 3.38
C THR A 365 -9.10 6.75 4.42
N SER A 366 -9.48 7.11 5.66
CA SER A 366 -10.00 6.13 6.67
C SER A 366 -11.11 5.25 6.08
N PHE A 367 -12.00 5.87 5.31
CA PHE A 367 -13.09 5.23 4.57
C PHE A 367 -12.61 4.19 3.54
N LEU A 368 -11.47 4.43 2.88
CA LEU A 368 -10.91 3.53 1.87
C LEU A 368 -10.21 2.33 2.50
N LEU A 369 -9.50 2.50 3.63
CA LEU A 369 -8.95 1.37 4.38
C LEU A 369 -10.02 0.52 5.05
N GLU A 370 -11.08 1.14 5.60
CA GLU A 370 -12.24 0.40 6.10
C GLU A 370 -12.97 -0.34 4.98
N GLY A 371 -13.10 0.28 3.80
CA GLY A 371 -13.68 -0.35 2.61
C GLY A 371 -12.86 -1.54 2.13
N ILE A 372 -11.53 -1.41 2.08
CA ILE A 372 -10.60 -2.51 1.75
C ILE A 372 -10.62 -3.59 2.84
N ALA A 373 -10.68 -3.22 4.12
CA ALA A 373 -10.75 -4.18 5.23
C ALA A 373 -12.02 -5.05 5.14
N ASN A 374 -13.14 -4.46 4.73
CA ASN A 374 -14.38 -5.20 4.47
C ASN A 374 -14.26 -6.14 3.25
N LEU A 375 -13.36 -5.89 2.29
CA LEU A 375 -13.13 -6.85 1.19
C LEU A 375 -12.49 -8.16 1.68
N PHE A 376 -11.86 -8.21 2.86
CA PHE A 376 -11.44 -9.48 3.46
C PHE A 376 -12.62 -10.38 3.87
N THR A 377 -13.88 -9.91 3.80
CA THR A 377 -15.05 -10.79 3.91
C THR A 377 -15.44 -11.45 2.59
N LEU A 378 -14.71 -11.23 1.48
CA LEU A 378 -14.98 -11.88 0.18
C LEU A 378 -15.04 -13.42 0.25
N PRO A 379 -14.16 -14.12 0.99
CA PRO A 379 -14.25 -15.56 1.19
C PRO A 379 -15.60 -16.02 1.78
N LEU A 380 -16.29 -15.18 2.56
CA LEU A 380 -17.62 -15.50 3.09
C LEU A 380 -18.68 -15.59 1.98
N ILE A 381 -18.49 -14.90 0.85
CA ILE A 381 -19.34 -15.00 -0.34
C ILE A 381 -18.86 -16.15 -1.24
N THR A 382 -17.57 -16.14 -1.61
CA THR A 382 -17.02 -17.02 -2.66
C THR A 382 -16.78 -18.45 -2.17
N ASN A 383 -16.20 -18.62 -0.97
CA ASN A 383 -15.95 -19.92 -0.34
C ASN A 383 -16.58 -19.98 1.06
N THR A 384 -17.90 -19.84 1.10
CA THR A 384 -18.69 -19.76 2.33
C THR A 384 -18.54 -21.00 3.22
N ALA A 385 -18.48 -22.19 2.64
CA ALA A 385 -18.46 -23.44 3.41
C ALA A 385 -17.13 -23.61 4.17
N SER A 386 -15.99 -23.42 3.50
CA SER A 386 -14.68 -23.46 4.17
C SER A 386 -14.49 -22.28 5.12
N THR A 387 -14.99 -21.09 4.78
CA THR A 387 -14.93 -19.93 5.70
C THR A 387 -15.74 -20.20 6.98
N LEU A 388 -16.94 -20.81 6.86
CA LEU A 388 -17.75 -21.20 8.01
C LEU A 388 -17.13 -22.34 8.83
N SER A 389 -16.41 -23.30 8.22
CA SER A 389 -15.74 -24.37 8.98
C SER A 389 -14.54 -23.88 9.80
N LEU A 390 -13.94 -22.75 9.42
CA LEU A 390 -12.90 -22.06 10.20
C LEU A 390 -13.48 -21.20 11.34
N LEU A 391 -14.70 -20.68 11.19
CA LEU A 391 -15.36 -19.79 12.16
C LEU A 391 -16.20 -20.55 13.20
N LEU A 392 -16.94 -21.57 12.77
CA LEU A 392 -17.87 -22.34 13.60
C LEU A 392 -17.15 -23.44 14.35
N ARG A 393 -17.57 -23.68 15.59
CA ARG A 393 -17.01 -24.74 16.44
C ARG A 393 -17.39 -26.15 15.97
N ASN A 394 -18.57 -26.31 15.38
CA ASN A 394 -19.12 -27.58 14.90
C ASN A 394 -19.44 -27.48 13.40
N PRO A 395 -18.64 -28.08 12.50
CA PRO A 395 -18.91 -28.08 11.06
C PRO A 395 -20.27 -28.71 10.68
N ALA A 396 -20.80 -29.62 11.51
CA ALA A 396 -22.13 -30.20 11.33
C ALA A 396 -23.29 -29.18 11.38
N HIS A 397 -23.05 -27.96 11.86
CA HIS A 397 -24.05 -26.89 11.83
C HIS A 397 -24.10 -26.17 10.46
N ILE A 398 -23.14 -26.43 9.57
CA ILE A 398 -23.11 -25.88 8.21
C ILE A 398 -24.16 -26.59 7.37
N ASN A 399 -25.26 -25.89 7.11
CA ASN A 399 -26.38 -26.32 6.28
C ASN A 399 -26.72 -25.23 5.24
N PRO A 400 -27.56 -25.52 4.23
CA PRO A 400 -27.89 -24.56 3.17
C PRO A 400 -28.42 -23.21 3.67
N ALA A 401 -29.16 -23.17 4.79
CA ALA A 401 -29.66 -21.92 5.37
C ALA A 401 -28.54 -21.08 6.00
N THR A 402 -27.58 -21.71 6.70
CA THR A 402 -26.40 -21.00 7.23
C THR A 402 -25.48 -20.48 6.13
N ILE A 403 -25.30 -21.24 5.04
CA ILE A 403 -24.54 -20.79 3.85
C ILE A 403 -25.24 -19.60 3.19
N LEU A 404 -26.57 -19.68 2.99
CA LEU A 404 -27.35 -18.58 2.44
C LEU A 404 -27.25 -17.32 3.30
N PHE A 405 -27.37 -17.45 4.63
CA PHE A 405 -27.26 -16.33 5.56
C PHE A 405 -25.86 -15.70 5.56
N ALA A 406 -24.79 -16.51 5.57
CA ALA A 406 -23.41 -16.03 5.51
C ALA A 406 -23.10 -15.31 4.18
N ARG A 407 -23.60 -15.83 3.04
CA ARG A 407 -23.52 -15.16 1.74
C ARG A 407 -24.28 -13.84 1.71
N LEU A 408 -25.49 -13.81 2.27
CA LEU A 408 -26.29 -12.59 2.38
C LEU A 408 -25.56 -11.53 3.23
N PHE A 409 -25.00 -11.93 4.38
CA PHE A 409 -24.23 -11.05 5.26
C PHE A 409 -22.99 -10.50 4.56
N GLY A 410 -22.16 -11.36 3.95
CA GLY A 410 -21.00 -10.94 3.16
C GLY A 410 -21.39 -10.01 2.01
N GLY A 411 -22.49 -10.30 1.31
CA GLY A 411 -23.05 -9.47 0.25
C GLY A 411 -23.50 -8.09 0.72
N VAL A 412 -24.06 -7.97 1.94
CA VAL A 412 -24.40 -6.68 2.55
C VAL A 412 -23.14 -5.91 2.95
N VAL A 413 -22.13 -6.58 3.51
CA VAL A 413 -20.84 -5.95 3.87
C VAL A 413 -20.10 -5.43 2.64
N ILE A 414 -20.00 -6.22 1.57
CA ILE A 414 -19.25 -5.84 0.36
C ILE A 414 -20.08 -4.96 -0.57
N GLY A 415 -21.27 -5.41 -0.97
CA GLY A 415 -22.11 -4.69 -1.93
C GLY A 415 -22.76 -3.42 -1.37
N GLY A 416 -23.12 -3.42 -0.08
CA GLY A 416 -23.74 -2.28 0.59
C GLY A 416 -22.72 -1.40 1.31
N LEU A 417 -22.15 -1.92 2.41
CA LEU A 417 -21.38 -1.11 3.36
C LEU A 417 -20.02 -0.65 2.79
N SER A 418 -19.32 -1.51 2.04
CA SER A 418 -18.04 -1.16 1.40
C SER A 418 -18.23 -0.16 0.26
N THR A 419 -19.28 -0.32 -0.55
CA THR A 419 -19.68 0.67 -1.56
C THR A 419 -19.97 2.04 -0.92
N ALA A 420 -20.72 2.07 0.19
CA ALA A 420 -21.01 3.30 0.92
C ALA A 420 -19.73 3.96 1.49
N LEU A 421 -18.77 3.15 1.96
CA LEU A 421 -17.44 3.61 2.38
C LEU A 421 -16.64 4.18 1.20
N PHE A 422 -16.56 3.51 0.06
CA PHE A 422 -15.86 4.01 -1.12
C PHE A 422 -16.50 5.30 -1.68
N VAL A 423 -17.82 5.45 -1.64
CA VAL A 423 -18.51 6.70 -1.98
C VAL A 423 -18.17 7.81 -0.98
N GLY A 424 -18.21 7.51 0.33
CA GLY A 424 -17.83 8.45 1.40
C GLY A 424 -16.34 8.86 1.36
N ALA A 425 -15.49 8.00 0.81
CA ALA A 425 -14.08 8.25 0.49
C ALA A 425 -13.88 9.15 -0.74
N THR A 426 -14.93 9.69 -1.36
CA THR A 426 -14.78 10.73 -2.39
C THR A 426 -14.96 12.12 -1.78
N ASN A 427 -14.08 13.07 -2.13
CA ASN A 427 -14.27 14.50 -1.82
C ASN A 427 -15.28 15.16 -2.78
N THR A 428 -16.37 14.45 -3.09
CA THR A 428 -17.52 15.00 -3.81
C THR A 428 -18.56 15.48 -2.79
N SER A 429 -19.44 16.42 -3.17
CA SER A 429 -20.55 16.85 -2.31
C SER A 429 -21.40 15.66 -1.86
N THR A 430 -21.65 14.70 -2.76
CA THR A 430 -22.36 13.44 -2.48
C THR A 430 -21.61 12.55 -1.48
N GLY A 431 -20.30 12.39 -1.65
CA GLY A 431 -19.46 11.61 -0.74
C GLY A 431 -19.39 12.21 0.66
N ILE A 432 -19.11 13.52 0.76
CA ILE A 432 -19.12 14.26 2.04
C ILE A 432 -20.48 14.12 2.74
N GLY A 433 -21.58 14.27 1.99
CA GLY A 433 -22.94 14.08 2.52
C GLY A 433 -23.25 12.65 2.99
N SER A 434 -22.66 11.62 2.38
CA SER A 434 -22.90 10.22 2.74
C SER A 434 -22.09 9.73 3.95
N ARG A 435 -20.95 10.37 4.28
CA ARG A 435 -20.02 9.93 5.35
C ARG A 435 -20.73 9.64 6.68
N LYS A 436 -21.54 10.58 7.17
CA LYS A 436 -22.25 10.46 8.45
C LYS A 436 -23.26 9.30 8.46
N VAL A 437 -23.98 9.10 7.37
CA VAL A 437 -24.97 8.01 7.22
C VAL A 437 -24.26 6.66 7.13
N THR A 438 -23.14 6.60 6.41
CA THR A 438 -22.29 5.40 6.28
C THR A 438 -21.75 4.96 7.63
N TYR A 439 -21.18 5.89 8.40
CA TYR A 439 -20.67 5.61 9.76
C TYR A 439 -21.77 5.20 10.74
N LEU A 440 -22.97 5.79 10.63
CA LEU A 440 -24.11 5.38 11.45
C LEU A 440 -24.54 3.93 11.13
N MET A 441 -24.66 3.58 9.84
CA MET A 441 -25.03 2.23 9.40
C MET A 441 -24.02 1.16 9.85
N LEU A 442 -22.73 1.43 9.71
CA LEU A 442 -21.66 0.54 10.20
C LEU A 442 -21.70 0.38 11.73
N GLY A 443 -21.84 1.50 12.46
CA GLY A 443 -21.92 1.49 13.92
C GLY A 443 -23.15 0.74 14.45
N VAL A 444 -24.28 0.75 13.73
CA VAL A 444 -25.46 -0.09 14.06
C VAL A 444 -25.13 -1.58 13.91
N GLY A 445 -24.42 -1.98 12.85
CA GLY A 445 -23.97 -3.37 12.67
C GLY A 445 -23.08 -3.83 13.83
N GLU A 446 -22.07 -3.04 14.18
CA GLU A 446 -21.15 -3.30 15.29
C GLU A 446 -21.88 -3.36 16.65
N ALA A 447 -22.81 -2.41 16.91
CA ALA A 447 -23.60 -2.34 18.13
C ALA A 447 -24.61 -3.50 18.30
N VAL A 448 -25.03 -4.14 17.20
CA VAL A 448 -25.86 -5.37 17.24
C VAL A 448 -24.97 -6.62 17.37
N LEU A 449 -23.84 -6.66 16.67
CA LEU A 449 -22.97 -7.84 16.64
C LEU A 449 -22.23 -8.08 17.97
N ILE A 450 -21.77 -7.03 18.65
CA ILE A 450 -21.04 -7.14 19.93
C ILE A 450 -21.90 -7.84 21.02
N PRO A 451 -23.17 -7.46 21.28
CA PRO A 451 -24.04 -8.18 22.20
C PRO A 451 -24.28 -9.65 21.82
N ILE A 452 -24.42 -9.97 20.53
CA ILE A 452 -24.60 -11.34 20.05
C ILE A 452 -23.35 -12.18 20.35
N LEU A 453 -22.16 -11.66 20.04
CA LEU A 453 -20.89 -12.31 20.35
C LEU A 453 -20.68 -12.47 21.87
N ALA A 454 -21.12 -11.49 22.67
CA ALA A 454 -21.03 -11.57 24.13
C ALA A 454 -21.98 -12.63 24.70
N ALA A 455 -23.18 -12.78 24.14
CA ALA A 455 -24.12 -13.85 24.50
C ALA A 455 -23.57 -15.24 24.13
N GLU A 456 -22.94 -15.40 22.96
CA GLU A 456 -22.24 -16.65 22.60
C GLU A 456 -21.04 -16.92 23.51
N ALA A 457 -20.23 -15.93 23.83
CA ALA A 457 -19.12 -16.08 24.78
C ALA A 457 -19.62 -16.54 26.17
N ALA A 458 -20.78 -16.04 26.62
CA ALA A 458 -21.40 -16.41 27.89
C ALA A 458 -21.95 -17.85 27.92
N LYS A 459 -22.17 -18.51 26.77
CA LYS A 459 -22.46 -19.96 26.72
C LYS A 459 -21.24 -20.81 27.08
N GLY A 460 -20.03 -20.26 27.04
CA GLY A 460 -18.81 -20.95 27.45
C GLY A 460 -18.50 -22.18 26.58
N SER A 461 -18.13 -23.29 27.22
CA SER A 461 -17.76 -24.53 26.53
C SER A 461 -18.95 -25.44 26.15
N ARG A 462 -20.21 -25.02 26.40
CA ARG A 462 -21.41 -25.85 26.14
C ARG A 462 -21.52 -26.28 24.67
N ALA A 463 -22.25 -27.36 24.42
CA ALA A 463 -22.39 -27.96 23.09
C ALA A 463 -23.24 -27.10 22.11
N ASP A 464 -24.03 -26.16 22.62
CA ASP A 464 -24.89 -25.24 21.87
C ASP A 464 -24.23 -23.88 21.52
N ALA A 465 -22.94 -23.72 21.85
CA ALA A 465 -22.16 -22.54 21.47
C ALA A 465 -21.72 -22.64 20.00
N ALA A 466 -22.07 -21.64 19.18
CA ALA A 466 -21.82 -21.67 17.75
C ALA A 466 -20.33 -21.44 17.40
N ILE A 467 -19.66 -20.62 18.20
CA ILE A 467 -18.26 -20.21 18.06
C ILE A 467 -17.50 -20.44 19.37
N THR A 468 -16.16 -20.49 19.33
CA THR A 468 -15.37 -20.63 20.56
C THR A 468 -15.35 -19.33 21.36
N VAL A 469 -15.25 -19.42 22.69
CA VAL A 469 -15.11 -18.25 23.59
C VAL A 469 -13.91 -17.37 23.20
N LYS A 470 -12.79 -17.98 22.77
CA LYS A 470 -11.61 -17.26 22.29
C LYS A 470 -11.92 -16.47 21.02
N THR A 471 -12.59 -17.09 20.05
CA THR A 471 -13.04 -16.43 18.81
C THR A 471 -13.97 -15.26 19.13
N ALA A 472 -15.01 -15.50 19.94
CA ALA A 472 -15.99 -14.48 20.32
C ALA A 472 -15.36 -13.26 21.02
N LEU A 473 -14.50 -13.49 22.02
CA LEU A 473 -13.79 -12.42 22.72
C LEU A 473 -12.80 -11.67 21.83
N SER A 474 -12.09 -12.38 20.94
CA SER A 474 -11.19 -11.76 19.95
C SER A 474 -11.97 -10.85 18.99
N SER A 475 -13.10 -11.31 18.45
CA SER A 475 -13.97 -10.50 17.60
C SER A 475 -14.51 -9.27 18.34
N ILE A 476 -14.96 -9.41 19.60
CA ILE A 476 -15.39 -8.27 20.42
C ILE A 476 -14.25 -7.27 20.62
N ALA A 477 -13.03 -7.74 20.91
CA ALA A 477 -11.86 -6.90 21.12
C ALA A 477 -11.45 -6.11 19.87
N MET A 478 -11.69 -6.66 18.66
CA MET A 478 -11.48 -5.93 17.40
C MET A 478 -12.61 -4.94 17.08
N LEU A 479 -13.87 -5.25 17.45
CA LEU A 479 -15.03 -4.42 17.11
C LEU A 479 -15.24 -3.22 18.05
N ILE A 480 -14.95 -3.36 19.36
CA ILE A 480 -15.15 -2.28 20.34
C ILE A 480 -14.39 -0.99 19.98
N PRO A 481 -13.08 -1.02 19.62
CA PRO A 481 -12.34 0.18 19.25
C PRO A 481 -12.94 0.92 18.04
N VAL A 482 -13.42 0.17 17.04
CA VAL A 482 -14.05 0.71 15.82
C VAL A 482 -15.38 1.38 16.16
N LEU A 483 -16.23 0.71 16.96
CA LEU A 483 -17.52 1.28 17.38
C LEU A 483 -17.34 2.55 18.22
N LEU A 484 -16.37 2.57 19.14
CA LEU A 484 -16.04 3.74 19.95
C LEU A 484 -15.51 4.90 19.07
N TRP A 485 -14.70 4.60 18.06
CA TRP A 485 -14.24 5.59 17.08
C TRP A 485 -15.42 6.16 16.28
N ARG A 486 -16.31 5.33 15.74
CA ARG A 486 -17.52 5.79 15.02
C ARG A 486 -18.41 6.66 15.91
N PHE A 487 -18.63 6.25 17.15
CA PHE A 487 -19.41 7.04 18.11
C PHE A 487 -18.76 8.42 18.37
N TYR A 488 -17.44 8.46 18.56
CA TYR A 488 -16.69 9.70 18.73
C TYR A 488 -16.83 10.62 17.50
N VAL A 489 -16.63 10.10 16.29
CA VAL A 489 -16.74 10.88 15.05
C VAL A 489 -18.18 11.36 14.81
N VAL A 490 -19.19 10.53 15.05
CA VAL A 490 -20.61 10.89 14.77
C VAL A 490 -21.17 11.89 15.78
N PHE A 491 -20.84 11.76 17.06
CA PHE A 491 -21.50 12.51 18.15
C PHE A 491 -20.61 13.53 18.86
N VAL A 492 -19.30 13.31 18.95
CA VAL A 492 -18.37 14.20 19.68
C VAL A 492 -17.64 15.15 18.73
N ARG A 493 -17.29 14.69 17.52
CA ARG A 493 -16.56 15.46 16.51
C ARG A 493 -17.15 15.33 15.09
N PRO A 494 -18.42 15.76 14.87
CA PRO A 494 -19.07 15.70 13.56
C PRO A 494 -18.43 16.65 12.52
N ASP A 495 -17.61 17.59 12.96
CA ASP A 495 -16.75 18.44 12.11
C ASP A 495 -15.77 17.62 11.25
N LEU A 496 -15.37 16.42 11.71
CA LEU A 496 -14.49 15.51 10.99
C LEU A 496 -15.07 14.97 9.66
N PHE A 497 -16.36 15.18 9.39
CA PHE A 497 -16.96 14.85 8.10
C PHE A 497 -16.78 15.95 7.05
N LEU A 498 -16.54 17.19 7.48
CA LEU A 498 -16.49 18.41 6.64
C LEU A 498 -15.06 18.86 6.29
N GLU A 499 -14.06 18.40 7.05
CA GLU A 499 -12.62 18.54 6.78
C GLU A 499 -12.04 17.41 5.90
#